data_AF-A0A369QJ91-F1
#
_entry.id   AF-A0A369QJ91-F1
#
_cell.length_a   1.000
_cell.length_b   1.000
_cell.length_c   1.000
_cell.angle_alpha   90.00
_cell.angle_beta   90.00
_cell.angle_gamma   90.00
#
_symmetry.space_group_name_H-M   'P 1'
#
loop_
_entity.id
_entity.type
_entity.pdbx_description
1 polymer ?
#
loop_
_entity_poly.entity_id
_entity_poly.type
_entity_poly.pdbx_seq_one_letter_code
_entity_poly.pdbx_strand_id
1 'polypeptide(L)'
;MSKSTLISIPVRKHVKEFLLQEFGLPGENFIRIHQNTFLGKTIVMAVDKLPYRQLKTKKEKSGNVAEISLQLPKALKHYAMTEDNMKALSDFFEKYFQQQLLFFVKGQVARTGNELAAITMFMNLYQIDTESYDLEVARKCWRDYKDRIYKVNQMVAHQPAGFTGMAYA
;
A
#
# COMPACT_ATOMS: atom_id res chain seq x y z
N MET A 1 -28.99 13.06 -11.10
CA MET A 1 -27.90 12.10 -10.76
C MET A 1 -26.69 12.88 -10.26
N SER A 2 -26.27 12.72 -9.00
CA SER A 2 -25.10 13.45 -8.47
C SER A 2 -23.81 12.89 -9.06
N LYS A 3 -23.03 13.72 -9.76
CA LYS A 3 -21.69 13.34 -10.27
C LYS A 3 -20.83 12.83 -9.10
N SER A 4 -20.38 11.59 -9.15
CA SER A 4 -19.42 11.05 -8.19
C SER A 4 -18.06 11.69 -8.42
N THR A 5 -17.39 12.15 -7.36
CA THR A 5 -16.07 12.76 -7.46
C THR A 5 -15.03 11.65 -7.56
N LEU A 6 -14.42 11.50 -8.73
CA LEU A 6 -13.23 10.67 -8.92
C LEU A 6 -11.98 11.49 -8.58
N ILE A 7 -11.09 10.90 -7.79
CA ILE A 7 -9.75 11.43 -7.51
C ILE A 7 -8.73 10.49 -8.12
N SER A 8 -7.80 11.02 -8.90
CA SER A 8 -6.66 10.26 -9.42
C SER A 8 -5.46 10.46 -8.51
N ILE A 9 -4.84 9.36 -8.07
CA ILE A 9 -3.59 9.39 -7.29
C ILE A 9 -2.48 8.79 -8.15
N PRO A 10 -1.33 9.48 -8.29
CA PRO A 10 -0.16 8.94 -8.96
C PRO A 10 0.45 7.81 -8.12
N VAL A 11 0.67 6.65 -8.73
CA VAL A 11 1.28 5.47 -8.12
C VAL A 11 2.17 4.74 -9.13
N ARG A 12 3.01 3.83 -8.65
CA ARG A 12 3.74 2.91 -9.54
C ARG A 12 2.79 1.85 -10.11
N LYS A 13 3.12 1.30 -11.27
CA LYS A 13 2.27 0.35 -12.01
C LYS A 13 1.95 -0.91 -11.17
N HIS A 14 2.96 -1.50 -10.53
CA HIS A 14 2.75 -2.67 -9.65
C HIS A 14 1.88 -2.38 -8.42
N VAL A 15 1.98 -1.17 -7.86
CA VAL A 15 1.12 -0.75 -6.74
C VAL A 15 -0.32 -0.59 -7.21
N LYS A 16 -0.53 -0.04 -8.42
CA LYS A 16 -1.87 0.05 -9.01
C LYS A 16 -2.48 -1.33 -9.19
N GLU A 17 -1.74 -2.27 -9.79
CA GLU A 17 -2.17 -3.65 -10.01
C GLU A 17 -2.55 -4.30 -8.68
N PHE A 18 -1.66 -4.22 -7.68
CA PHE A 18 -1.91 -4.70 -6.33
C PHE A 18 -3.17 -4.09 -5.70
N LEU A 19 -3.32 -2.76 -5.71
CA LEU A 19 -4.47 -2.09 -5.09
C LEU A 19 -5.80 -2.41 -5.79
N LEU A 20 -5.80 -2.59 -7.12
CA LEU A 20 -6.98 -2.99 -7.87
C LEU A 20 -7.39 -4.42 -7.56
N GLN A 21 -6.44 -5.34 -7.37
CA GLN A 21 -6.76 -6.72 -6.98
C GLN A 21 -7.22 -6.80 -5.50
N GLU A 22 -6.64 -6.00 -4.62
CA GLU A 22 -6.94 -6.03 -3.17
C GLU A 22 -8.26 -5.31 -2.83
N PHE A 23 -8.57 -4.20 -3.49
CA PHE A 23 -9.72 -3.34 -3.14
C PHE A 23 -10.67 -3.03 -4.31
N GLY A 24 -10.28 -3.33 -5.55
CA GLY A 24 -11.10 -3.10 -6.72
C GLY A 24 -12.21 -4.13 -6.86
N LEU A 25 -13.22 -3.78 -7.67
CA LEU A 25 -14.24 -4.72 -8.10
C LEU A 25 -13.84 -5.33 -9.46
N PRO A 26 -14.19 -6.59 -9.73
CA PRO A 26 -13.91 -7.21 -11.02
C PRO A 26 -14.48 -6.37 -12.18
N GLY A 27 -13.63 -6.04 -13.15
CA GLY A 27 -13.99 -5.23 -14.32
C GLY A 27 -13.96 -3.71 -14.10
N GLU A 28 -13.62 -3.22 -12.90
CA GLU A 28 -13.49 -1.79 -12.63
C GLU A 28 -12.02 -1.35 -12.58
N ASN A 29 -11.71 -0.24 -13.26
CA ASN A 29 -10.39 0.41 -13.22
C ASN A 29 -10.29 1.48 -12.11
N PHE A 30 -11.22 1.46 -11.15
CA PHE A 30 -11.27 2.39 -10.04
C PHE A 30 -11.67 1.65 -8.75
N ILE A 31 -11.30 2.23 -7.61
CA ILE A 31 -11.66 1.68 -6.30
C ILE A 31 -12.80 2.51 -5.71
N ARG A 32 -13.86 1.83 -5.29
CA ARG A 32 -14.99 2.44 -4.59
C ARG A 32 -14.67 2.59 -3.11
N ILE A 33 -14.58 3.83 -2.64
CA ILE A 33 -14.19 4.11 -1.27
C ILE A 33 -15.42 4.07 -0.35
N HIS A 34 -15.36 3.16 0.63
CA HIS A 34 -16.33 3.04 1.71
C HIS A 34 -15.73 3.55 3.01
N GLN A 35 -16.35 4.53 3.68
CA GLN A 35 -15.77 5.21 4.86
C GLN A 35 -15.43 4.28 6.04
N ASN A 36 -16.10 3.13 6.13
CA ASN A 36 -15.91 2.18 7.23
C ASN A 36 -14.79 1.16 6.97
N THR A 37 -14.18 1.16 5.77
CA THR A 37 -13.06 0.27 5.46
C THR A 37 -11.74 0.91 5.86
N PHE A 38 -10.69 0.09 5.97
CA PHE A 38 -9.32 0.56 6.18
C PHE A 38 -8.94 1.65 5.17
N LEU A 39 -9.10 1.35 3.87
CA LEU A 39 -8.79 2.30 2.80
C LEU A 39 -9.64 3.57 2.90
N GLY A 40 -10.94 3.45 3.23
CA GLY A 40 -11.79 4.62 3.38
C GLY A 40 -11.40 5.53 4.53
N LYS A 41 -11.00 4.99 5.68
CA LYS A 41 -10.48 5.78 6.79
C LYS A 41 -9.19 6.50 6.39
N THR A 42 -8.27 5.81 5.71
CA THR A 42 -7.02 6.40 5.22
C THR A 42 -7.29 7.55 4.26
N ILE A 43 -8.22 7.38 3.31
CA ILE A 43 -8.58 8.44 2.37
C ILE A 43 -9.28 9.61 3.08
N VAL A 44 -10.17 9.34 4.04
CA VAL A 44 -10.82 10.39 4.84
C VAL A 44 -9.80 11.26 5.57
N MET A 45 -8.72 10.66 6.09
CA MET A 45 -7.65 11.39 6.77
C MET A 45 -6.79 12.25 5.81
N ALA A 46 -6.77 11.91 4.53
CA ALA A 46 -5.94 12.58 3.53
C ALA A 46 -6.69 13.61 2.68
N VAL A 47 -8.02 13.71 2.83
CA VAL A 47 -8.83 14.68 2.08
C VAL A 47 -9.19 15.88 2.95
N ASP A 48 -9.01 17.06 2.38
CA ASP A 48 -9.32 18.33 3.02
C ASP A 48 -10.62 18.91 2.48
N LYS A 49 -11.39 19.54 3.36
CA LYS A 49 -12.60 20.26 2.96
C LYS A 49 -12.17 21.56 2.28
N LEU A 50 -12.35 21.67 0.97
CA LEU A 50 -12.04 22.91 0.27
C LEU A 50 -13.04 24.01 0.64
N PRO A 51 -12.58 25.23 0.99
CA PRO A 51 -13.44 26.40 0.97
C PRO A 51 -13.85 26.69 -0.48
N TYR A 52 -15.10 27.15 -0.67
CA TYR A 52 -15.86 27.23 -1.92
C TYR A 52 -15.22 27.99 -3.12
N ARG A 53 -13.99 28.51 -3.01
CA ARG A 53 -13.42 29.51 -3.93
C ARG A 53 -12.10 29.15 -4.60
N GLN A 54 -11.58 27.93 -4.42
CA GLN A 54 -10.33 27.52 -5.07
C GLN A 54 -10.61 26.73 -6.35
N LEU A 55 -10.38 27.38 -7.50
CA LEU A 55 -10.41 26.74 -8.81
C LEU A 55 -9.34 25.64 -8.86
N LYS A 56 -9.76 24.41 -9.21
CA LYS A 56 -8.85 23.28 -9.39
C LYS A 56 -8.02 23.53 -10.65
N THR A 57 -6.76 23.90 -10.48
CA THR A 57 -5.79 23.94 -11.57
C THR A 57 -5.50 22.49 -11.98
N LYS A 58 -5.99 22.05 -13.13
CA LYS A 58 -5.52 20.82 -13.77
C LYS A 58 -4.09 21.08 -14.22
N LYS A 59 -3.10 20.55 -13.49
CA LYS A 59 -1.72 20.49 -14.00
C LYS A 59 -1.58 19.32 -14.97
N GLU A 60 -0.84 19.58 -16.03
CA GLU A 60 -0.48 18.61 -17.05
C GLU A 60 0.43 17.52 -16.50
N LYS A 61 0.26 16.32 -17.09
CA LYS A 61 0.81 15.06 -16.64
C LYS A 61 2.29 14.97 -17.04
N SER A 62 3.18 14.81 -16.06
CA SER A 62 4.55 14.38 -16.34
C SER A 62 4.59 12.85 -16.44
N GLY A 63 5.28 12.35 -17.47
CA GLY A 63 5.17 11.00 -18.01
C GLY A 63 5.53 9.83 -17.07
N ASN A 64 5.13 8.63 -17.50
CA ASN A 64 5.36 7.30 -16.91
C ASN A 64 4.78 6.98 -15.52
N VAL A 65 4.01 7.88 -14.90
CA VAL A 65 3.35 7.59 -13.63
C VAL A 65 1.97 6.98 -13.87
N ALA A 66 1.73 5.77 -13.34
CA ALA A 66 0.40 5.16 -13.40
C ALA A 66 -0.56 5.90 -12.45
N GLU A 67 -1.83 6.02 -12.82
CA GLU A 67 -2.83 6.65 -11.96
C GLU A 67 -3.84 5.60 -11.49
N ILE A 68 -4.13 5.62 -10.19
CA ILE A 68 -5.27 4.91 -9.60
C ILE A 68 -6.42 5.87 -9.36
N SER A 69 -7.60 5.51 -9.85
CA SER A 69 -8.81 6.31 -9.68
C SER A 69 -9.58 5.83 -8.45
N LEU A 70 -9.90 6.75 -7.54
CA LEU A 70 -10.69 6.48 -6.35
C LEU A 70 -12.04 7.19 -6.47
N GLN A 71 -13.12 6.44 -6.33
CA GLN A 71 -14.47 6.99 -6.27
C GLN A 71 -14.81 7.32 -4.81
N LEU A 72 -14.93 8.61 -4.51
CA LEU A 72 -15.27 9.06 -3.17
C LEU A 72 -16.74 8.80 -2.83
N PRO A 73 -17.06 8.49 -1.56
CA PRO A 73 -18.43 8.40 -1.09
C PRO A 73 -19.10 9.77 -1.15
N LYS A 74 -20.43 9.80 -1.30
CA LYS A 74 -21.21 11.03 -1.46
C LYS A 74 -20.98 12.07 -0.35
N ALA A 75 -20.71 11.62 0.87
CA ALA A 75 -20.41 12.49 2.00
C ALA A 75 -19.13 13.33 1.80
N LEU A 76 -18.17 12.84 1.01
CA LEU A 76 -16.90 13.51 0.73
C LEU A 76 -16.86 14.21 -0.63
N LYS A 77 -18.02 14.40 -1.29
CA LYS A 77 -18.06 14.96 -2.66
C LYS A 77 -17.43 16.35 -2.81
N HIS A 78 -17.41 17.12 -1.73
CA HIS A 78 -16.87 18.50 -1.67
C HIS A 78 -15.42 18.56 -1.18
N TYR A 79 -14.83 17.42 -0.85
CA TYR A 79 -13.45 17.37 -0.41
C TYR A 79 -12.54 17.30 -1.62
N ALA A 80 -11.32 17.76 -1.44
CA ALA A 80 -10.25 17.54 -2.39
C ALA A 80 -8.99 17.08 -1.67
N MET A 81 -8.02 16.68 -2.45
CA MET A 81 -6.72 16.27 -1.96
C MET A 81 -5.71 17.30 -2.44
N THR A 82 -4.85 17.77 -1.55
CA THR A 82 -3.71 18.61 -1.88
C THR A 82 -2.64 17.78 -2.58
N GLU A 83 -1.71 18.42 -3.31
CA GLU A 83 -0.58 17.71 -3.94
C GLU A 83 0.26 16.97 -2.89
N ASP A 84 0.46 17.58 -1.71
CA ASP A 84 1.22 16.97 -0.61
C ASP A 84 0.51 15.73 -0.06
N ASN A 85 -0.81 15.77 0.13
CA ASN A 85 -1.56 14.60 0.59
C ASN A 85 -1.60 13.50 -0.46
N MET A 86 -1.66 13.84 -1.76
CA MET A 86 -1.56 12.85 -2.85
C MET A 86 -0.20 12.15 -2.82
N LYS A 87 0.89 12.92 -2.63
CA LYS A 87 2.25 12.37 -2.54
C LYS A 87 2.40 11.47 -1.32
N ALA A 88 1.94 11.93 -0.14
CA ALA A 88 1.97 11.14 1.08
C ALA A 88 1.19 9.82 0.94
N LEU A 89 0.04 9.84 0.26
CA LEU A 89 -0.73 8.62 -0.04
C LEU A 89 -0.01 7.70 -1.03
N SER A 90 0.63 8.25 -2.05
CA SER A 90 1.45 7.47 -2.99
C SER A 90 2.55 6.71 -2.26
N ASP A 91 3.30 7.41 -1.41
CA ASP A 91 4.36 6.82 -0.59
C ASP A 91 3.82 5.79 0.41
N PHE A 92 2.64 6.06 0.98
CA PHE A 92 1.95 5.13 1.86
C PHE A 92 1.56 3.84 1.12
N PHE A 93 0.99 3.93 -0.10
CA PHE A 93 0.61 2.75 -0.87
C PHE A 93 1.81 1.91 -1.29
N GLU A 94 2.93 2.53 -1.65
CA GLU A 94 4.18 1.81 -1.92
C GLU A 94 4.66 1.05 -0.67
N LYS A 95 4.65 1.69 0.50
CA LYS A 95 5.02 1.04 1.77
C LYS A 95 4.05 -0.08 2.15
N TYR A 96 2.75 0.14 1.95
CA TYR A 96 1.72 -0.85 2.22
C TYR A 96 1.90 -2.09 1.33
N PHE A 97 2.15 -1.89 0.03
CA PHE A 97 2.51 -2.95 -0.90
C PHE A 97 3.72 -3.76 -0.41
N GLN A 98 4.83 -3.09 -0.07
CA GLN A 98 6.03 -3.76 0.43
C GLN A 98 5.76 -4.55 1.71
N GLN A 99 4.98 -3.97 2.64
CA GLN A 99 4.62 -4.65 3.88
C GLN A 99 3.81 -5.92 3.63
N GLN A 100 2.83 -5.88 2.70
CA GLN A 100 2.03 -7.06 2.35
C GLN A 100 2.85 -8.13 1.66
N LEU A 101 3.76 -7.75 0.74
CA LEU A 101 4.73 -8.68 0.14
C LEU A 101 5.54 -9.40 1.23
N LEU A 102 6.12 -8.65 2.18
CA LEU A 102 6.94 -9.22 3.25
C LEU A 102 6.15 -10.17 4.15
N PHE A 103 4.92 -9.81 4.53
CA PHE A 103 4.07 -10.68 5.36
C PHE A 103 3.65 -11.96 4.64
N PHE A 104 3.27 -11.85 3.36
CA PHE A 104 2.93 -13.01 2.56
C PHE A 104 4.12 -13.95 2.41
N VAL A 105 5.28 -13.41 2.02
CA VAL A 105 6.51 -14.21 1.85
C VAL A 105 6.92 -14.86 3.17
N LYS A 106 6.89 -14.12 4.28
CA LYS A 106 7.17 -14.68 5.61
C LYS A 106 6.26 -15.87 5.93
N GLY A 107 4.95 -15.74 5.70
CA GLY A 107 3.98 -16.80 5.93
C GLY A 107 4.22 -18.03 5.06
N GLN A 108 4.46 -17.83 3.76
CA GLN A 108 4.70 -18.93 2.81
C GLN A 108 6.05 -19.61 3.02
N VAL A 109 7.10 -18.87 3.37
CA VAL A 109 8.41 -19.42 3.69
C VAL A 109 8.36 -20.26 4.96
N ALA A 110 7.62 -19.82 5.98
CA ALA A 110 7.43 -20.62 7.19
C ALA A 110 6.74 -21.97 6.91
N ARG A 111 5.92 -22.06 5.86
CA ARG A 111 5.23 -23.28 5.46
C ARG A 111 6.03 -24.17 4.50
N THR A 112 6.71 -23.56 3.52
CA THR A 112 7.29 -24.29 2.37
C THR A 112 8.81 -24.31 2.38
N GLY A 113 9.46 -23.41 3.12
CA GLY A 113 10.91 -23.20 3.08
C GLY A 113 11.44 -22.57 1.79
N ASN A 114 10.59 -22.27 0.79
CA ASN A 114 11.02 -21.79 -0.52
C ASN A 114 10.66 -20.32 -0.74
N GLU A 115 11.65 -19.44 -0.59
CA GLU A 115 11.50 -17.98 -0.71
C GLU A 115 11.15 -17.54 -2.13
N LEU A 116 11.79 -18.14 -3.13
CA LEU A 116 11.57 -17.79 -4.52
C LEU A 116 10.14 -18.12 -4.94
N ALA A 117 9.68 -19.33 -4.62
CA ALA A 117 8.32 -19.75 -4.89
C ALA A 117 7.28 -18.86 -4.18
N ALA A 118 7.55 -18.44 -2.94
CA ALA A 118 6.68 -17.54 -2.20
C ALA A 118 6.54 -16.16 -2.86
N ILE A 119 7.65 -15.58 -3.34
CA ILE A 119 7.65 -14.30 -4.06
C ILE A 119 6.91 -14.43 -5.39
N THR A 120 7.21 -15.46 -6.18
CA THR A 120 6.51 -15.73 -7.45
C THR A 120 5.02 -15.92 -7.23
N MET A 121 4.62 -16.63 -6.16
CA MET A 121 3.22 -16.83 -5.82
C MET A 121 2.52 -15.52 -5.48
N PHE A 122 3.17 -14.60 -4.74
CA PHE A 122 2.62 -13.27 -4.48
C PHE A 122 2.40 -12.48 -5.77
N MET A 123 3.41 -12.45 -6.65
CA MET A 123 3.31 -11.74 -7.93
C MET A 123 2.19 -12.29 -8.80
N ASN A 124 2.05 -13.62 -8.86
CA ASN A 124 0.98 -14.28 -9.61
C ASN A 124 -0.41 -14.02 -9.00
N LEU A 125 -0.52 -14.06 -7.67
CA LEU A 125 -1.79 -13.82 -6.96
C LEU A 125 -2.34 -12.42 -7.26
N TYR A 126 -1.46 -11.42 -7.26
CA TYR A 126 -1.81 -10.03 -7.52
C TYR A 126 -1.67 -9.63 -9.00
N GLN A 127 -1.39 -10.58 -9.89
CA GLN A 127 -1.21 -10.36 -11.33
C GLN A 127 -0.23 -9.21 -11.63
N ILE A 128 0.86 -9.13 -10.86
CA ILE A 128 1.86 -8.07 -10.99
C ILE A 128 2.76 -8.40 -12.16
N ASP A 129 2.84 -7.47 -13.11
CA ASP A 129 3.67 -7.62 -14.29
C ASP A 129 5.15 -7.53 -13.93
N THR A 130 5.97 -8.50 -14.37
CA THR A 130 7.41 -8.54 -14.13
C THR A 130 8.16 -7.38 -14.76
N GLU A 131 7.61 -6.77 -15.82
CA GLU A 131 8.18 -5.53 -16.37
C GLU A 131 7.95 -4.33 -15.44
N SER A 132 6.90 -4.38 -14.61
CA SER A 132 6.55 -3.30 -13.68
C SER A 132 7.29 -3.41 -12.35
N TYR A 133 7.50 -4.64 -11.88
CA TYR A 133 8.21 -4.93 -10.64
C TYR A 133 9.02 -6.21 -10.80
N ASP A 134 10.32 -6.05 -11.00
CA ASP A 134 11.22 -7.17 -11.21
C ASP A 134 11.29 -8.07 -9.96
N LEU A 135 11.31 -9.38 -10.22
CA LEU A 135 11.44 -10.41 -9.21
C LEU A 135 12.74 -10.27 -8.41
N GLU A 136 13.84 -9.78 -9.01
CA GLU A 136 15.06 -9.48 -8.25
C GLU A 136 14.89 -8.33 -7.26
N VAL A 137 14.06 -7.33 -7.58
CA VAL A 137 13.71 -6.24 -6.66
C VAL A 137 12.91 -6.78 -5.48
N ALA A 138 11.94 -7.67 -5.74
CA ALA A 138 11.18 -8.35 -4.70
C ALA A 138 12.07 -9.20 -3.78
N ARG A 139 13.01 -9.97 -4.36
CA ARG A 139 13.99 -10.76 -3.62
C ARG A 139 14.92 -9.90 -2.77
N LYS A 140 15.37 -8.77 -3.30
CA LYS A 140 16.17 -7.80 -2.55
C LYS A 140 15.38 -7.24 -1.36
N CYS A 141 14.12 -6.84 -1.57
CA CYS A 141 13.25 -6.36 -0.50
C CYS A 141 13.11 -7.38 0.64
N TRP A 142 12.88 -8.66 0.30
CA TRP A 142 12.83 -9.75 1.29
C TRP A 142 14.17 -9.94 2.03
N ARG A 143 15.29 -9.91 1.30
CA ARG A 143 16.64 -10.04 1.88
C ARG A 143 16.93 -8.93 2.88
N ASP A 144 16.69 -7.68 2.49
CA ASP A 144 16.90 -6.51 3.34
C ASP A 144 16.04 -6.58 4.61
N TYR A 145 14.80 -7.08 4.50
CA TYR A 145 13.94 -7.33 5.65
C TYR A 145 14.50 -8.42 6.58
N LYS A 146 14.98 -9.54 6.03
CA LYS A 146 15.60 -10.62 6.83
C LYS A 146 16.81 -10.12 7.61
N ASP A 147 17.68 -9.37 6.94
CA ASP A 147 18.92 -8.89 7.54
C ASP A 147 18.67 -7.86 8.63
N ARG A 148 17.65 -7.01 8.49
CA ARG A 148 17.32 -5.96 9.47
C ARG A 148 16.44 -6.42 10.62
N ILE A 149 15.39 -7.20 10.35
CA ILE A 149 14.30 -7.43 11.30
C ILE A 149 14.23 -8.90 11.73
N TYR A 150 14.45 -9.84 10.81
CA TYR A 150 14.30 -11.26 11.14
C TYR A 150 15.41 -11.73 12.11
N LYS A 151 16.66 -11.35 11.86
CA LYS A 151 17.78 -11.67 12.77
C LYS A 151 17.61 -11.04 14.16
N VAL A 152 17.15 -9.79 14.23
CA VAL A 152 16.90 -9.10 15.50
C VAL A 152 15.79 -9.79 16.29
N ASN A 153 14.69 -10.15 15.63
CA ASN A 153 13.58 -10.84 16.30
C ASN A 153 13.93 -12.27 16.74
N GLN A 154 14.79 -12.98 16.00
CA GLN A 154 15.31 -14.28 16.44
C GLN A 154 16.25 -14.15 17.64
N MET A 155 17.09 -13.11 17.70
CA MET A 155 17.95 -12.85 18.86
C MET A 155 17.14 -12.56 20.13
N VAL A 156 16.04 -11.80 20.02
CA VAL A 156 15.13 -11.53 21.14
C VAL A 156 14.39 -12.80 21.58
N ALA A 157 13.96 -13.64 20.63
CA ALA A 157 13.26 -14.90 20.94
C ALA A 157 14.15 -15.97 21.61
N HIS A 158 15.47 -15.87 21.47
CA HIS A 158 16.45 -16.78 22.09
C HIS A 158 17.12 -16.21 23.35
N GLN A 159 16.67 -15.06 23.88
CA GLN A 159 17.04 -14.68 25.23
C GLN A 159 16.36 -15.64 26.22
N PRO A 160 17.11 -16.35 27.08
CA PRO A 160 16.50 -17.18 28.12
C PRO A 160 15.66 -16.28 29.02
N ALA A 161 14.46 -16.75 29.37
CA ALA A 161 13.50 -16.08 30.26
C ALA A 161 14.04 -15.99 31.70
N GLY A 162 15.08 -15.18 31.89
CA GLY A 162 15.85 -15.11 33.12
C GLY A 162 16.50 -13.76 33.29
N PHE A 163 15.71 -12.68 33.27
CA PHE A 163 16.06 -11.44 33.97
C PHE A 163 14.81 -10.59 34.25
N THR A 164 13.80 -11.18 34.89
CA THR A 164 12.87 -10.43 35.76
C THR A 164 13.45 -10.39 37.17
N GLY A 165 14.56 -9.67 37.30
CA GLY A 165 15.16 -9.32 38.60
C GLY A 165 14.68 -7.93 38.99
N MET A 166 13.80 -7.88 39.99
CA MET A 166 13.38 -6.65 40.65
C MET A 166 14.58 -5.80 41.09
N ALA A 167 14.45 -4.49 40.90
CA ALA A 167 15.05 -3.52 41.81
C ALA A 167 14.01 -2.41 42.03
N TYR A 168 13.11 -2.68 42.98
CA TYR A 168 12.63 -1.62 43.85
C TYR A 168 13.79 -1.23 44.75
N ALA A 169 14.27 0.00 44.63
CA ALA A 169 14.80 0.85 45.69
C ALA A 169 14.93 2.27 45.14
#